data_AF-A0A800BVZ4-F1
#
_entry.id   AF-A0A800BVZ4-F1
#
_cell.length_a   1.000
_cell.length_b   1.000
_cell.length_c   1.000
_cell.angle_alpha   90.00
_cell.angle_beta   90.00
_cell.angle_gamma   90.00
#
_symmetry.space_group_name_H-M   'P 1'
#
loop_
_entity.id
_entity.type
_entity.pdbx_description
1 polymer ?
#
loop_
_entity_poly.entity_id
_entity_poly.type
_entity_poly.pdbx_seq_one_letter_code
_entity_poly.pdbx_strand_id
1 'polypeptide(L)'
;MVRGCFLELKGETLPEVLRGLWRRMLEGPFGAVLLPLEVEGGLVSLGLVVSPEGVERSRALAPYMGVNGARVLQMMTKISPSSRPVAAVLRPCELRAAVELRKLQQVAEENLLLVGLDCLGTYPLQEYRRLLEQGLCEEPEPEEARLREACRVCLWPVAPWADLRVGFLGLNGRVVLEALTERAEEALRQMGFEVEGLDLDGRKARIEEILKGRRAAEGELLELQQLQDQPPLSLVC
;
A
#
# COMPACT_ATOMS: atom_id res chain seq x y z
N MET A 1 9.89 -13.56 15.78
CA MET A 1 10.84 -12.95 14.81
C MET A 1 10.11 -12.90 13.49
N VAL A 2 10.05 -11.75 12.82
CA VAL A 2 9.40 -11.65 11.50
C VAL A 2 10.24 -12.43 10.50
N ARG A 3 9.59 -13.22 9.63
CA ARG A 3 10.25 -14.04 8.64
C ARG A 3 10.09 -13.45 7.25
N GLY A 4 11.08 -13.63 6.39
CA GLY A 4 11.02 -13.11 5.03
C GLY A 4 12.35 -13.15 4.31
N CYS A 5 12.52 -12.27 3.33
CA CYS A 5 13.75 -12.10 2.58
C CYS A 5 13.96 -10.65 2.13
N PHE A 6 15.17 -10.35 1.67
CA PHE A 6 15.50 -9.07 1.03
C PHE A 6 15.64 -9.23 -0.49
N LEU A 7 15.19 -8.22 -1.22
CA LEU A 7 15.51 -8.00 -2.63
C LEU A 7 16.46 -6.81 -2.73
N GLU A 8 17.55 -6.99 -3.45
CA GLU A 8 18.51 -5.93 -3.76
C GLU A 8 18.07 -5.20 -5.03
N LEU A 9 18.21 -3.86 -5.06
CA LEU A 9 17.89 -3.08 -6.26
C LEU A 9 18.90 -3.31 -7.40
N LYS A 10 20.16 -3.65 -7.11
CA LYS A 10 21.20 -4.00 -8.11
C LYS A 10 21.30 -3.07 -9.34
N GLY A 11 21.04 -1.77 -9.15
CA GLY A 11 21.08 -0.77 -10.23
C GLY A 11 19.72 -0.53 -10.92
N GLU A 12 18.70 -1.30 -10.58
CA GLU A 12 17.31 -1.07 -10.94
C GLU A 12 16.67 -0.05 -9.98
N THR A 13 15.67 0.67 -10.49
CA THR A 13 14.79 1.52 -9.69
C THR A 13 13.83 0.67 -8.86
N LEU A 14 13.29 1.25 -7.78
CA LEU A 14 12.31 0.55 -6.95
C LEU A 14 11.07 0.08 -7.76
N PRO A 15 10.46 0.88 -8.66
CA PRO A 15 9.38 0.40 -9.52
C PRO A 15 9.76 -0.82 -10.37
N GLU A 16 10.97 -0.88 -10.91
CA GLU A 16 11.45 -2.00 -11.73
C GLU A 16 11.56 -3.29 -10.89
N VAL A 17 12.15 -3.21 -9.69
CA VAL A 17 12.21 -4.34 -8.75
C VAL A 17 10.81 -4.85 -8.39
N LEU A 18 9.88 -3.93 -8.13
CA LEU A 18 8.49 -4.30 -7.80
C LEU A 18 7.79 -4.96 -8.99
N ARG A 19 7.99 -4.47 -10.22
CA ARG A 19 7.47 -5.15 -11.42
C ARG A 19 8.03 -6.56 -11.57
N GLY A 20 9.32 -6.75 -11.28
CA GLY A 20 9.95 -8.06 -11.21
C GLY A 20 9.30 -8.97 -10.16
N LEU A 21 8.95 -8.44 -8.99
CA LEU A 21 8.21 -9.17 -7.95
C LEU A 21 6.79 -9.55 -8.42
N TRP A 22 6.05 -8.63 -9.04
CA TRP A 22 4.71 -8.91 -9.56
C TRP A 22 4.72 -9.98 -10.65
N ARG A 23 5.75 -9.97 -11.49
CA ARG A 23 5.99 -11.01 -12.49
C ARG A 23 6.18 -12.37 -11.84
N ARG A 24 7.05 -12.46 -10.83
CA ARG A 24 7.26 -13.71 -10.07
C ARG A 24 6.00 -14.19 -9.36
N MET A 25 5.16 -13.27 -8.86
CA MET A 25 3.86 -13.63 -8.28
C MET A 25 2.95 -14.33 -9.30
N LEU A 26 2.89 -13.82 -10.54
CA LEU A 26 2.08 -14.38 -11.63
C LEU A 26 2.65 -15.68 -12.20
N GLU A 27 3.98 -15.82 -12.23
CA GLU A 27 4.66 -17.03 -12.69
C GLU A 27 4.64 -18.16 -11.64
N GLY A 28 4.46 -17.80 -10.37
CA GLY A 28 4.40 -18.74 -9.26
C GLY A 28 2.96 -18.98 -8.76
N PRO A 29 2.65 -18.60 -7.50
CA PRO A 29 1.44 -19.08 -6.82
C PRO A 29 0.13 -18.40 -7.24
N PHE A 30 0.17 -17.27 -7.95
CA PHE A 30 -1.01 -16.44 -8.20
C PHE A 30 -1.47 -16.49 -9.66
N GLY A 31 -2.75 -16.79 -9.86
CA GLY A 31 -3.39 -16.69 -11.18
C GLY A 31 -3.74 -15.26 -11.57
N ALA A 32 -3.69 -14.31 -10.64
CA ALA A 32 -3.83 -12.88 -10.91
C ALA A 32 -3.23 -12.01 -9.78
N VAL A 33 -2.85 -10.78 -10.11
CA VAL A 33 -2.40 -9.78 -9.13
C VAL A 33 -3.20 -8.49 -9.33
N LEU A 34 -3.89 -8.02 -8.30
CA LEU A 34 -4.56 -6.73 -8.29
C LEU A 34 -3.54 -5.64 -7.98
N LEU A 35 -3.30 -4.75 -8.95
CA LEU A 35 -2.26 -3.72 -8.90
C LEU A 35 -2.83 -2.33 -9.24
N PRO A 36 -2.23 -1.25 -8.71
CA PRO A 36 -2.41 0.08 -9.27
C PRO A 36 -1.73 0.13 -10.65
N LEU A 37 -2.52 0.38 -11.71
CA LEU A 37 -2.09 0.43 -13.10
C LEU A 37 -2.26 1.84 -13.66
N GLU A 38 -1.30 2.27 -14.49
CA GLU A 38 -1.46 3.45 -15.30
C GLU A 38 -2.62 3.31 -16.29
N VAL A 39 -3.44 4.34 -16.34
CA VAL A 39 -4.52 4.54 -17.32
C VAL A 39 -4.27 5.85 -18.08
N GLU A 40 -5.14 6.16 -19.05
CA GLU A 40 -5.01 7.35 -19.88
C GLU A 40 -4.81 8.63 -19.05
N GLY A 41 -3.90 9.49 -19.51
CA GLY A 41 -3.53 10.74 -18.83
C GLY A 41 -2.63 10.57 -17.60
N GLY A 42 -1.94 9.43 -17.46
CA GLY A 42 -1.01 9.16 -16.35
C GLY A 42 -1.70 8.92 -15.00
N LEU A 43 -3.03 8.84 -14.99
CA LEU A 43 -3.81 8.49 -13.81
C LEU A 43 -3.60 7.02 -13.45
N VAL A 44 -3.96 6.65 -12.22
CA VAL A 44 -3.81 5.28 -11.73
C VAL A 44 -5.15 4.74 -11.27
N SER A 45 -5.47 3.51 -11.69
CA SER A 45 -6.64 2.75 -11.26
C SER A 45 -6.24 1.33 -10.89
N LEU A 46 -6.98 0.69 -9.99
CA LEU A 46 -6.77 -0.71 -9.67
C LEU A 46 -7.21 -1.59 -10.85
N GLY A 47 -6.34 -2.51 -11.27
CA GLY A 47 -6.61 -3.47 -12.33
C GLY A 47 -6.09 -4.85 -11.97
N LEU A 48 -6.84 -5.87 -12.41
CA LEU A 48 -6.47 -7.26 -12.20
C LEU A 48 -5.56 -7.72 -13.35
N VAL A 49 -4.28 -7.89 -13.06
CA VAL A 49 -3.28 -8.37 -14.02
C VAL A 49 -3.25 -9.89 -13.98
N VAL A 50 -3.25 -10.51 -15.16
CA VAL A 50 -3.31 -11.97 -15.33
C VAL A 50 -2.17 -12.52 -16.20
N SER A 51 -1.34 -11.65 -16.76
CA SER A 51 -0.18 -12.02 -17.58
C SER A 51 1.08 -11.28 -17.12
N PRO A 52 2.27 -11.92 -17.18
CA PRO A 52 3.54 -11.32 -16.81
C PRO A 52 3.85 -9.97 -17.48
N GLU A 53 3.40 -9.75 -18.71
CA GLU A 53 3.63 -8.51 -19.47
C GLU A 53 2.76 -7.36 -18.94
N GLY A 54 1.60 -7.68 -18.35
CA GLY A 54 0.67 -6.68 -17.83
C GLY A 54 1.22 -5.89 -16.63
N VAL A 55 2.29 -6.38 -15.99
CA VAL A 55 2.93 -5.70 -14.85
C VAL A 55 3.65 -4.42 -15.26
N GLU A 56 3.99 -4.25 -16.55
CA GLU A 56 4.69 -3.05 -17.04
C GLU A 56 3.87 -1.77 -16.84
N ARG A 57 2.55 -1.89 -16.83
CA ARG A 57 1.64 -0.78 -16.53
C ARG A 57 1.56 -0.46 -15.03
N SER A 58 2.21 -1.25 -14.17
CA SER A 58 2.15 -1.04 -12.73
C SER A 58 2.80 0.28 -12.35
N ARG A 59 2.02 1.08 -11.60
CA ARG A 59 2.46 2.26 -10.88
C ARG A 59 2.06 2.14 -9.42
N ALA A 60 2.48 1.02 -8.82
CA ALA A 60 2.14 0.66 -7.44
C ALA A 60 2.58 1.71 -6.40
N LEU A 61 3.57 2.54 -6.76
CA LEU A 61 4.15 3.58 -5.91
C LEU A 61 3.66 4.99 -6.24
N ALA A 62 2.85 5.17 -7.29
CA ALA A 62 2.27 6.47 -7.63
C ALA A 62 1.62 7.08 -6.40
N PRO A 63 1.87 8.34 -6.03
CA PRO A 63 1.27 8.96 -4.84
C PRO A 63 -0.20 9.36 -5.10
N TYR A 64 -0.99 8.47 -5.67
CA TYR A 64 -2.40 8.66 -5.96
C TYR A 64 -3.20 7.39 -5.66
N MET A 65 -4.45 7.60 -5.28
CA MET A 65 -5.43 6.55 -5.05
C MET A 65 -6.80 7.14 -5.38
N GLY A 66 -7.45 6.59 -6.40
CA GLY A 66 -8.79 6.97 -6.83
C GLY A 66 -9.86 6.30 -5.97
N VAL A 67 -9.94 4.97 -6.04
CA VAL A 67 -10.86 4.15 -5.22
C VAL A 67 -10.05 3.37 -4.18
N ASN A 68 -10.63 3.17 -3.00
CA ASN A 68 -10.03 2.30 -1.99
C ASN A 68 -10.10 0.84 -2.44
N GLY A 69 -8.97 0.13 -2.47
CA GLY A 69 -8.88 -1.25 -2.93
C GLY A 69 -9.71 -2.25 -2.12
N ALA A 70 -10.02 -1.97 -0.85
CA ALA A 70 -10.98 -2.79 -0.09
C ALA A 70 -12.37 -2.80 -0.73
N ARG A 71 -12.79 -1.68 -1.32
CA ARG A 71 -14.07 -1.60 -2.05
C ARG A 71 -14.04 -2.46 -3.31
N VAL A 72 -12.91 -2.46 -4.02
CA VAL A 72 -12.71 -3.32 -5.21
C VAL A 72 -12.74 -4.79 -4.80
N LEU A 73 -12.02 -5.17 -3.75
CA LEU A 73 -12.05 -6.54 -3.21
C LEU A 73 -13.45 -6.97 -2.77
N GLN A 74 -14.20 -6.08 -2.10
CA GLN A 74 -15.58 -6.35 -1.73
C GLN A 74 -16.44 -6.62 -2.97
N MET A 75 -16.36 -5.77 -3.99
CA MET A 75 -17.11 -5.96 -5.23
C MET A 75 -16.73 -7.27 -5.94
N MET A 76 -15.45 -7.66 -5.89
CA MET A 76 -14.95 -8.88 -6.51
C MET A 76 -15.35 -10.15 -5.77
N THR A 77 -15.47 -10.10 -4.43
CA THR A 77 -15.48 -11.31 -3.60
C THR A 77 -16.67 -11.46 -2.66
N LYS A 78 -17.55 -10.45 -2.55
CA LYS A 78 -18.70 -10.46 -1.62
C LYS A 78 -19.69 -11.61 -1.89
N ILE A 79 -19.89 -11.97 -3.15
CA ILE A 79 -20.86 -13.01 -3.53
C ILE A 79 -20.22 -14.39 -3.53
N SER A 80 -19.01 -14.50 -4.06
CA SER A 80 -18.24 -15.74 -4.11
C SER A 80 -16.75 -15.40 -4.07
N PRO A 81 -15.90 -16.27 -3.49
CA PRO A 81 -14.46 -16.12 -3.59
C PRO A 81 -13.96 -16.13 -5.04
N SER A 82 -12.73 -15.65 -5.24
CA SER A 82 -12.08 -15.75 -6.56
C SER A 82 -11.89 -17.23 -6.95
N SER A 83 -12.09 -17.56 -8.22
CA SER A 83 -11.89 -18.92 -8.73
C SER A 83 -10.41 -19.34 -8.83
N ARG A 84 -9.49 -18.38 -8.74
CA ARG A 84 -8.04 -18.57 -8.77
C ARG A 84 -7.37 -17.75 -7.66
N PRO A 85 -6.19 -18.14 -7.16
CA PRO A 85 -5.44 -17.35 -6.18
C PRO A 85 -5.13 -15.95 -6.72
N VAL A 86 -5.45 -14.93 -5.92
CA VAL A 86 -5.21 -13.51 -6.21
C VAL A 86 -4.32 -12.90 -5.13
N ALA A 87 -3.25 -12.24 -5.53
CA ALA A 87 -2.53 -11.33 -4.66
C ALA A 87 -3.08 -9.91 -4.82
N ALA A 88 -3.46 -9.25 -3.74
CA ALA A 88 -3.96 -7.88 -3.77
C ALA A 88 -2.96 -6.91 -3.16
N VAL A 89 -2.34 -6.09 -4.01
CA VAL A 89 -1.33 -5.10 -3.60
C VAL A 89 -2.01 -3.80 -3.25
N LEU A 90 -1.92 -3.44 -1.98
CA LEU A 90 -2.73 -2.41 -1.36
C LEU A 90 -1.90 -1.54 -0.41
N ARG A 91 -2.33 -0.30 -0.21
CA ARG A 91 -1.79 0.58 0.84
C ARG A 91 -2.29 0.14 2.22
N PRO A 92 -1.63 0.57 3.32
CA PRO A 92 -2.05 0.20 4.66
C PRO A 92 -3.50 0.56 4.98
N CYS A 93 -3.97 1.75 4.58
CA CYS A 93 -5.34 2.17 4.81
C CYS A 93 -6.39 1.36 4.03
N GLU A 94 -6.04 0.88 2.83
CA GLU A 94 -6.87 -0.02 2.03
C GLU A 94 -6.91 -1.41 2.66
N LEU A 95 -5.78 -1.92 3.10
CA LEU A 95 -5.70 -3.20 3.81
C LEU A 95 -6.50 -3.21 5.11
N ARG A 96 -6.42 -2.12 5.89
CA ARG A 96 -7.19 -1.99 7.13
C ARG A 96 -8.67 -2.12 6.83
N ALA A 97 -9.14 -1.41 5.80
CA ALA A 97 -10.53 -1.50 5.37
C ALA A 97 -10.88 -2.91 4.87
N ALA A 98 -9.99 -3.59 4.12
CA ALA A 98 -10.23 -4.95 3.65
C ALA A 98 -10.36 -5.96 4.81
N VAL A 99 -9.52 -5.82 5.84
CA VAL A 99 -9.58 -6.63 7.06
C VAL A 99 -10.89 -6.40 7.81
N GLU A 100 -11.35 -5.16 7.98
CA GLU A 100 -12.65 -4.89 8.60
C GLU A 100 -13.82 -5.46 7.78
N LEU A 101 -13.76 -5.33 6.45
CA LEU A 101 -14.78 -5.91 5.57
C LEU A 101 -14.78 -7.44 5.62
N ARG A 102 -13.64 -8.09 5.82
CA ARG A 102 -13.55 -9.55 6.03
C ARG A 102 -14.25 -9.97 7.32
N LYS A 103 -14.11 -9.21 8.42
CA LYS A 103 -14.85 -9.48 9.67
C LYS A 103 -16.38 -9.42 9.48
N LEU A 104 -16.84 -8.57 8.56
CA LEU A 104 -18.24 -8.46 8.17
C LEU A 104 -18.66 -9.46 7.07
N GLN A 105 -17.78 -10.39 6.68
CA GLN A 105 -17.99 -11.36 5.60
C GLN A 105 -18.31 -10.70 4.25
N GLN A 106 -17.77 -9.51 4.00
CA GLN A 106 -17.96 -8.75 2.76
C GLN A 106 -16.76 -8.84 1.81
N VAL A 107 -15.63 -9.37 2.28
CA VAL A 107 -14.46 -9.71 1.48
C VAL A 107 -14.11 -11.16 1.81
N ALA A 108 -14.04 -12.01 0.78
CA ALA A 108 -13.70 -13.42 0.97
C ALA A 108 -12.25 -13.61 1.44
N GLU A 109 -12.01 -14.72 2.13
CA GLU A 109 -10.65 -15.10 2.54
C GLU A 109 -9.97 -16.04 1.57
N GLU A 110 -10.77 -16.92 1.00
CA GLU A 110 -10.35 -17.97 0.10
C GLU A 110 -9.80 -17.37 -1.18
N ASN A 111 -8.67 -17.90 -1.65
CA ASN A 111 -7.97 -17.47 -2.86
C ASN A 111 -7.58 -15.98 -2.87
N LEU A 112 -7.46 -15.34 -1.71
CA LEU A 112 -7.02 -13.95 -1.60
C LEU A 112 -5.86 -13.81 -0.60
N LEU A 113 -4.72 -13.35 -1.11
CA LEU A 113 -3.56 -12.98 -0.30
C LEU A 113 -3.39 -11.46 -0.31
N LEU A 114 -3.33 -10.88 0.88
CA LEU A 114 -3.25 -9.44 1.09
C LEU A 114 -1.80 -8.96 1.14
N VAL A 115 -1.37 -8.21 0.13
CA VAL A 115 -0.01 -7.68 0.01
C VAL A 115 0.00 -6.19 0.39
N GLY A 116 0.77 -5.82 1.41
CA GLY A 116 0.85 -4.44 1.89
C GLY A 116 2.12 -3.73 1.50
N LEU A 117 1.99 -2.58 0.83
CA LEU A 117 3.11 -1.68 0.56
C LEU A 117 3.35 -0.72 1.73
N ASP A 118 4.60 -0.37 1.97
CA ASP A 118 4.91 0.87 2.68
C ASP A 118 4.28 2.07 1.95
N CYS A 119 3.80 3.08 2.69
CA CYS A 119 3.03 4.19 2.12
C CYS A 119 3.37 5.53 2.78
N LEU A 120 3.88 6.45 1.97
CA LEU A 120 4.20 7.83 2.38
C LEU A 120 3.02 8.80 2.23
N GLY A 121 1.93 8.37 1.61
CA GLY A 121 0.71 9.17 1.43
C GLY A 121 0.31 9.27 -0.04
N THR A 122 -0.78 10.01 -0.28
CA THR A 122 -1.29 10.27 -1.64
C THR A 122 -1.79 11.69 -1.76
N TYR A 123 -1.70 12.26 -2.96
CA TYR A 123 -2.23 13.57 -3.29
C TYR A 123 -3.74 13.54 -3.54
N PRO A 124 -4.46 14.67 -3.34
CA PRO A 124 -5.78 14.89 -3.93
C PRO A 124 -5.74 14.79 -5.46
N LEU A 125 -6.86 14.47 -6.11
CA LEU A 125 -6.92 14.30 -7.57
C LEU A 125 -6.41 15.53 -8.34
N GLN A 126 -6.84 16.74 -7.94
CA GLN A 126 -6.45 17.97 -8.62
C GLN A 126 -4.94 18.21 -8.54
N GLU A 127 -4.35 17.97 -7.38
CA GLU A 127 -2.91 18.14 -7.16
C GLU A 127 -2.10 17.07 -7.90
N TYR A 128 -2.56 15.82 -7.90
CA TYR A 128 -1.91 14.75 -8.67
C TYR A 128 -1.91 15.04 -10.17
N ARG A 129 -3.04 15.47 -10.74
CA ARG A 129 -3.14 15.86 -12.16
C ARG A 129 -2.18 16.99 -12.49
N ARG A 130 -2.14 18.03 -11.65
CA ARG A 130 -1.23 19.16 -11.83
C ARG A 130 0.24 18.74 -11.83
N LEU A 131 0.63 17.87 -10.90
CA LEU A 131 2.01 17.35 -10.82
C LEU A 131 2.37 16.46 -12.01
N LEU A 132 1.43 15.65 -12.51
CA LEU A 132 1.61 14.84 -13.72
C LEU A 132 1.83 15.73 -14.95
N GLU A 133 0.99 16.74 -15.15
CA GLU A 133 1.11 17.70 -16.27
C GLU A 133 2.44 18.46 -16.26
N GLN A 134 2.99 18.69 -15.07
CA GLN A 134 4.28 19.36 -14.87
C GLN A 134 5.48 18.41 -14.97
N GLY A 135 5.27 17.08 -15.03
CA GLY A 135 6.34 16.10 -14.98
C GLY A 135 7.06 16.04 -13.62
N LEU A 136 6.42 16.50 -12.55
CA LEU A 136 6.98 16.63 -11.20
C LEU A 136 6.44 15.57 -10.22
N CYS A 137 5.82 14.50 -10.74
CA CYS A 137 5.30 13.46 -9.88
C CYS A 137 6.37 12.39 -9.62
N GLU A 138 7.06 12.51 -8.49
CA GLU A 138 8.05 11.53 -8.04
C GLU A 138 7.39 10.29 -7.41
N GLU A 139 8.07 9.14 -7.55
CA GLU A 139 7.71 7.86 -6.92
C GLU A 139 8.97 7.26 -6.27
N PRO A 140 8.91 6.75 -5.03
CA PRO A 140 7.75 6.64 -4.14
C PRO A 140 7.56 7.83 -3.18
N GLU A 141 8.35 8.90 -3.29
CA GLU A 141 8.43 9.97 -2.28
C GLU A 141 7.56 11.18 -2.63
N PRO A 142 6.31 11.28 -2.13
CA PRO A 142 5.50 12.48 -2.30
C PRO A 142 6.00 13.64 -1.43
N GLU A 143 5.76 14.86 -1.91
CA GLU A 143 5.90 16.08 -1.14
C GLU A 143 4.83 16.13 -0.03
N GLU A 144 5.26 16.10 1.22
CA GLU A 144 4.39 16.01 2.39
C GLU A 144 3.34 17.14 2.45
N ALA A 145 3.74 18.37 2.10
CA ALA A 145 2.87 19.55 2.10
C ALA A 145 1.68 19.45 1.14
N ARG A 146 1.77 18.59 0.12
CA ARG A 146 0.76 18.41 -0.94
C ARG A 146 -0.14 17.20 -0.70
N LEU A 147 0.16 16.39 0.31
CA LEU A 147 -0.63 15.21 0.65
C LEU A 147 -2.06 15.60 1.02
N ARG A 148 -2.99 14.69 0.74
CA ARG A 148 -4.36 14.82 1.27
C ARG A 148 -4.33 14.83 2.79
N GLU A 149 -5.26 15.57 3.40
CA GLU A 149 -5.30 15.79 4.84
C GLU A 149 -5.21 14.50 5.66
N ALA A 150 -6.01 13.49 5.29
CA ALA A 150 -6.01 12.19 5.95
C ALA A 150 -4.63 11.47 5.94
N CYS A 151 -3.78 11.74 4.93
CA CYS A 151 -2.44 11.15 4.87
C CYS A 151 -1.44 11.89 5.76
N ARG A 152 -1.61 13.20 5.98
CA ARG A 152 -0.74 14.01 6.85
C ARG A 152 -0.82 13.59 8.32
N VAL A 153 -1.96 13.04 8.72
CA VAL A 153 -2.20 12.55 10.10
C VAL A 153 -2.20 11.03 10.21
N CYS A 154 -1.83 10.31 9.14
CA CYS A 154 -1.93 8.85 9.11
C CYS A 154 -0.78 8.18 9.91
N LEU A 155 -1.09 7.60 11.06
CA LEU A 155 -0.10 6.88 11.88
C LEU A 155 0.26 5.47 11.39
N TRP A 156 -0.11 5.11 10.15
CA TRP A 156 0.07 3.77 9.59
C TRP A 156 0.81 3.80 8.25
N PRO A 157 2.11 4.15 8.21
CA PRO A 157 2.92 4.10 7.00
C PRO A 157 3.27 2.66 6.57
N VAL A 158 3.05 1.68 7.45
CA VAL A 158 3.26 0.24 7.21
C VAL A 158 1.99 -0.53 7.53
N ALA A 159 1.79 -1.71 6.92
CA ALA A 159 0.61 -2.54 7.13
C ALA A 159 0.94 -3.78 8.00
N PRO A 160 0.69 -3.75 9.33
CA PRO A 160 0.94 -4.91 10.20
C PRO A 160 -0.10 -6.03 10.06
N TRP A 161 -1.20 -5.78 9.34
CA TRP A 161 -2.30 -6.71 9.09
C TRP A 161 -2.31 -7.27 7.66
N ALA A 162 -1.20 -7.13 6.93
CA ALA A 162 -1.02 -7.80 5.65
C ALA A 162 -0.71 -9.29 5.85
N ASP A 163 -0.88 -10.09 4.80
CA ASP A 163 -0.29 -11.43 4.74
C ASP A 163 1.20 -11.31 4.41
N LEU A 164 1.51 -10.58 3.34
CA LEU A 164 2.85 -10.25 2.87
C LEU A 164 3.04 -8.74 2.91
N ARG A 165 4.06 -8.25 3.61
CA ARG A 165 4.45 -6.84 3.54
C ARG A 165 5.64 -6.65 2.61
N VAL A 166 5.55 -5.68 1.71
CA VAL A 166 6.61 -5.25 0.82
C VAL A 166 7.08 -3.88 1.31
N GLY A 167 8.18 -3.88 2.05
CA GLY A 167 8.73 -2.70 2.71
C GLY A 167 9.95 -2.14 1.99
N PHE A 168 10.09 -0.81 1.97
CA PHE A 168 11.23 -0.12 1.37
C PHE A 168 11.71 1.08 2.21
N LEU A 169 10.94 1.50 3.22
CA LEU A 169 11.30 2.64 4.07
C LEU A 169 12.52 2.32 4.93
N GLY A 170 13.56 3.15 4.83
CA GLY A 170 14.78 3.05 5.64
C GLY A 170 15.71 1.89 5.24
N LEU A 171 15.54 1.32 4.04
CA LEU A 171 16.29 0.14 3.59
C LEU A 171 17.33 0.44 2.50
N ASN A 172 17.49 1.71 2.07
CA ASN A 172 18.50 2.24 1.15
C ASN A 172 19.07 1.21 0.16
N GLY A 173 18.40 1.04 -0.98
CA GLY A 173 18.85 0.10 -2.02
C GLY A 173 18.29 -1.33 -1.88
N ARG A 174 17.39 -1.57 -0.92
CA ARG A 174 16.74 -2.87 -0.71
C ARG A 174 15.24 -2.76 -0.51
N VAL A 175 14.55 -3.84 -0.85
CA VAL A 175 13.16 -4.12 -0.50
C VAL A 175 13.14 -5.30 0.44
N VAL A 176 12.29 -5.27 1.45
CA VAL A 176 12.03 -6.43 2.31
C VAL A 176 10.67 -7.03 2.00
N LEU A 177 10.63 -8.34 1.89
CA LEU A 177 9.41 -9.13 1.78
C LEU A 177 9.18 -9.85 3.11
N GLU A 178 8.18 -9.43 3.87
CA GLU A 178 7.90 -9.97 5.20
C GLU A 178 6.64 -10.81 5.18
N ALA A 179 6.80 -12.10 5.43
CA ALA A 179 5.69 -13.01 5.64
C ALA A 179 5.16 -12.83 7.08
N LEU A 180 3.99 -12.22 7.19
CA LEU A 180 3.27 -12.05 8.46
C LEU A 180 2.32 -13.22 8.75
N THR A 181 2.05 -14.05 7.73
CA THR A 181 1.23 -15.27 7.83
C THR A 181 1.92 -16.46 7.17
N GLU A 182 1.56 -17.68 7.57
CA GLU A 182 2.12 -18.91 7.01
C GLU A 182 1.87 -19.03 5.51
N ARG A 183 0.70 -18.58 5.03
CA ARG A 183 0.38 -18.56 3.59
C ARG A 183 1.29 -17.63 2.79
N ALA A 184 1.76 -16.53 3.37
CA ALA A 184 2.70 -15.64 2.73
C ALA A 184 4.11 -16.23 2.70
N GLU A 185 4.52 -16.93 3.75
CA GLU A 185 5.79 -17.66 3.77
C GLU A 185 5.81 -18.74 2.69
N GLU A 186 4.73 -19.52 2.57
CA GLU A 186 4.58 -20.52 1.52
C GLU A 186 4.59 -19.88 0.12
N ALA A 187 3.88 -18.77 -0.07
CA ALA A 187 3.90 -18.04 -1.34
C ALA A 187 5.32 -17.54 -1.70
N LEU A 188 6.10 -17.05 -0.73
CA LEU A 188 7.50 -16.66 -0.96
C LEU A 188 8.35 -17.85 -1.41
N ARG A 189 8.21 -19.01 -0.77
CA ARG A 189 8.92 -20.23 -1.15
C ARG A 189 8.53 -20.72 -2.55
N GLN A 190 7.25 -20.66 -2.90
CA GLN A 190 6.77 -21.00 -4.25
C GLN A 190 7.29 -20.04 -5.33
N MET A 191 7.59 -18.79 -4.97
CA MET A 191 8.31 -17.84 -5.83
C MET A 191 9.83 -18.04 -5.85
N GLY A 192 10.35 -19.06 -5.17
CA GLY A 192 11.76 -19.41 -5.12
C GLY A 192 12.60 -18.58 -4.15
N PHE A 193 11.98 -17.90 -3.18
CA PHE A 193 12.71 -17.16 -2.16
C PHE A 193 13.05 -18.03 -0.94
N GLU A 194 14.26 -17.85 -0.42
CA GLU A 194 14.66 -18.40 0.87
C GLU A 194 14.09 -17.53 2.00
N VAL A 195 13.37 -18.12 2.94
CA VAL A 195 12.67 -17.38 4.01
C VAL A 195 13.35 -17.61 5.36
N GLU A 196 13.96 -16.55 5.87
CA GLU A 196 14.76 -16.53 7.09
C GLU A 196 14.25 -15.51 8.13
N GLY A 197 14.87 -15.49 9.31
CA GLY A 197 14.59 -14.47 10.32
C GLY A 197 15.19 -13.13 9.91
N LEU A 198 14.38 -12.07 9.91
CA LEU A 198 14.80 -10.74 9.47
C LEU A 198 15.22 -9.84 10.63
N ASP A 199 16.33 -9.12 10.45
CA ASP A 199 16.67 -7.93 11.24
C ASP A 199 16.14 -6.68 10.51
N LEU A 200 15.29 -5.94 11.21
CA LEU A 200 14.56 -4.78 10.70
C LEU A 200 14.84 -3.54 11.54
N ASP A 201 15.88 -3.54 12.37
CA ASP A 201 16.18 -2.38 13.23
C ASP A 201 16.49 -1.13 12.40
N GLY A 202 17.17 -1.29 11.26
CA GLY A 202 17.53 -0.17 10.37
C GLY A 202 16.34 0.62 9.82
N ARG A 203 15.17 -0.01 9.65
CA ARG A 203 13.96 0.68 9.16
C ARG A 203 13.12 1.32 10.27
N LYS A 204 13.27 0.89 11.52
CA LYS A 204 12.50 1.43 12.67
C LYS A 204 12.73 2.94 12.82
N ALA A 205 13.98 3.39 12.70
CA ALA A 205 14.33 4.80 12.83
C ALA A 205 13.60 5.68 11.78
N ARG A 206 13.60 5.26 10.50
CA ARG A 206 12.90 5.98 9.43
C ARG A 206 11.39 6.00 9.63
N ILE A 207 10.80 4.89 10.07
CA ILE A 207 9.36 4.83 10.37
C ILE A 207 9.02 5.78 11.52
N GLU A 208 9.82 5.80 12.59
CA GLU A 208 9.58 6.67 13.74
C GLU A 208 9.72 8.16 13.39
N GLU A 209 10.67 8.51 12.52
CA GLU A 209 10.81 9.86 11.97
C GLU A 209 9.53 10.33 11.27
N ILE A 210 8.98 9.50 10.38
CA ILE A 210 7.71 9.77 9.68
C ILE A 210 6.56 9.92 10.69
N LEU A 211 6.48 9.00 11.66
CA LEU A 211 5.41 9.03 12.66
C LEU A 211 5.48 10.26 13.55
N LYS A 212 6.68 10.77 13.88
CA LYS A 212 6.84 11.98 14.66
C LYS A 212 6.19 13.20 13.97
N GLY A 213 6.45 13.38 12.67
CA GLY A 213 5.82 14.46 11.89
C GLY A 213 4.30 14.32 11.86
N ARG A 214 3.80 13.11 11.58
CA ARG A 214 2.36 12.86 11.49
C ARG A 214 1.61 12.97 12.82
N ARG A 215 2.23 12.63 13.95
CA ARG A 215 1.67 12.83 15.31
C ARG A 215 1.53 14.31 15.64
N ALA A 216 2.49 15.14 15.25
CA ALA A 216 2.40 16.59 15.44
C ALA A 216 1.23 17.16 14.62
N ALA A 217 1.14 16.79 13.33
CA ALA A 217 0.04 17.20 12.46
C ALA A 217 -1.34 16.71 12.94
N GLU A 218 -1.43 15.50 13.51
CA GLU A 218 -2.66 14.99 14.11
C GLU A 218 -3.09 15.83 15.32
N GLY A 219 -2.15 16.20 16.20
CA GLY A 219 -2.42 17.10 17.33
C GLY A 219 -2.98 18.45 16.89
N GLU A 220 -2.34 19.09 15.92
CA GLU A 220 -2.81 20.36 15.34
C GLU A 220 -4.21 20.25 14.73
N LEU A 221 -4.49 19.16 13.99
CA LEU A 221 -5.81 18.93 13.40
C LEU A 221 -6.90 18.75 14.46
N LEU A 222 -6.62 18.01 15.53
CA LEU A 222 -7.55 17.80 16.63
C LEU A 222 -7.88 19.10 17.37
N GLU A 223 -6.88 19.95 17.61
CA GLU A 223 -7.09 21.27 18.21
C GLU A 223 -7.99 22.16 17.32
N LEU A 224 -7.74 22.17 16.01
CA LEU A 224 -8.58 22.91 15.06
C LEU A 224 -10.03 22.41 15.04
N GLN A 225 -10.25 21.10 15.08
CA GLN A 225 -11.59 20.52 15.15
C GLN A 225 -12.32 20.91 16.44
N GLN A 226 -11.64 20.85 17.58
CA GLN A 226 -12.21 21.28 18.87
C GLN A 226 -12.62 22.76 18.87
N LEU A 227 -11.89 23.63 18.17
CA LEU A 227 -12.25 25.03 18.02
C LEU A 227 -13.46 25.22 17.10
N GLN A 228 -13.59 24.42 16.04
CA GLN A 228 -14.71 24.48 15.10
C GLN A 228 -16.01 23.90 15.67
N ASP A 229 -15.92 22.90 16.53
CA ASP A 229 -17.06 22.25 17.18
C ASP A 229 -17.58 23.03 18.40
N GLN A 230 -16.98 24.20 18.73
CA GLN A 230 -17.52 25.06 19.78
C GLN A 230 -18.89 25.60 19.37
N PRO A 231 -19.93 25.44 20.21
CA PRO A 231 -21.24 25.98 19.91
C PRO A 231 -21.15 27.50 19.74
N PRO A 232 -21.89 28.11 18.80
CA PRO A 232 -21.89 29.55 18.66
C PRO A 232 -22.33 30.18 19.99
N LEU A 233 -21.61 31.24 20.41
CA LEU A 233 -21.86 31.99 21.65
C LEU A 233 -23.32 32.47 21.82
N SER A 234 -24.13 32.45 20.77
CA SER A 234 -25.56 32.77 20.75
C SER A 234 -26.50 31.67 21.26
N LEU A 235 -26.00 30.45 21.54
CA LEU A 235 -26.79 29.32 22.05
C LEU A 235 -26.58 29.06 23.56
N VAL A 236 -25.80 29.91 24.24
CA VAL A 236 -25.62 29.87 25.69
C VAL A 236 -26.49 30.97 26.31
N CYS A 237 -27.81 30.75 26.30
CA CYS A 237 -28.80 31.53 27.06
C CYS A 237 -29.66 30.55 27.86
#